data_AF-X0WML9-F1
#
_entry.id   AF-X0WML9-F1
#
_cell.length_a   1.000
_cell.length_b   1.000
_cell.length_c   1.000
_cell.angle_alpha   90.00
_cell.angle_beta   90.00
_cell.angle_gamma   90.00
#
_symmetry.space_group_name_H-M   'P 1'
#
loop_
_entity.id
_entity.type
_entity.pdbx_description
1 polymer ?
#
loop_
_entity_poly.entity_id
_entity_poly.type
_entity_poly.pdbx_seq_one_letter_code
_entity_poly.pdbx_strand_id
1 'polypeptide(L)'
;TVSTCYKKIKFYTHENIGFGEISLPPEEMHTTAYWLALTNDISEQLEDRESESTFFNLAQGLLALSNVLINVVPLYVMCDPQDVRAVSEVRSPFTSKPTIYIYDNYPGGVGFSEKMFELRRPLLQAAQELILGCGCEKGCPSCVGPIDEVGIKGKESALLILREALS
;
A
#
# COMPACT_ATOMS: atom_id res chain seq x y z
N THR A 1 -1.80 1.46 -17.02
CA THR A 1 -0.33 1.29 -17.03
C THR A 1 0.23 1.75 -18.36
N VAL A 2 1.47 2.25 -18.40
CA VAL A 2 2.13 2.67 -19.65
C VAL A 2 3.18 1.64 -20.04
N SER A 3 2.99 0.98 -21.18
CA SER A 3 3.98 0.04 -21.73
C SER A 3 4.93 0.80 -22.65
N THR A 4 6.17 1.03 -22.21
CA THR A 4 7.15 1.86 -22.94
C THR A 4 8.19 1.06 -23.72
N CYS A 5 8.58 -0.12 -23.23
CA CYS A 5 9.59 -0.96 -23.88
C CYS A 5 9.41 -2.45 -23.55
N TYR A 6 9.97 -3.32 -24.40
CA TYR A 6 10.14 -4.74 -24.09
C TYR A 6 11.62 -5.13 -24.17
N LYS A 7 12.00 -6.12 -23.36
CA LYS A 7 13.34 -6.74 -23.40
C LYS A 7 13.30 -7.97 -24.30
N LYS A 8 14.34 -8.15 -25.12
CA LYS A 8 14.58 -9.36 -25.91
C LYS A 8 15.50 -10.26 -25.09
N ILE A 9 14.98 -11.39 -24.63
CA ILE A 9 15.73 -12.36 -23.84
C ILE A 9 16.00 -13.58 -24.71
N LYS A 10 17.25 -14.00 -24.81
CA LYS A 10 17.65 -15.20 -25.56
C LYS A 10 17.14 -16.44 -24.84
N PHE A 11 16.47 -17.32 -25.59
CA PHE A 11 16.01 -18.59 -25.05
C PHE A 11 17.18 -19.45 -24.54
N TYR A 12 16.93 -20.22 -23.49
CA TYR A 12 17.87 -21.11 -22.79
C TYR A 12 18.97 -20.41 -21.98
N THR A 13 19.56 -19.32 -22.48
CA THR A 13 20.63 -18.60 -21.75
C THR A 13 20.11 -17.50 -20.83
N HIS A 14 18.87 -17.05 -21.02
CA HIS A 14 18.27 -15.92 -20.29
C HIS A 14 19.08 -14.62 -20.39
N GLU A 15 19.95 -14.52 -21.40
CA GLU A 15 20.76 -13.33 -21.65
C GLU A 15 19.90 -12.24 -22.31
N ASN A 16 20.08 -11.00 -21.86
CA ASN A 16 19.47 -9.85 -22.51
C ASN A 16 20.23 -9.54 -23.82
N ILE A 17 19.56 -9.69 -24.95
CA ILE A 17 20.10 -9.48 -26.29
C ILE A 17 19.65 -8.15 -26.93
N GLY A 18 18.88 -7.34 -26.20
CA GLY A 18 18.46 -6.02 -26.63
C GLY A 18 17.09 -5.62 -26.11
N PHE A 19 16.59 -4.49 -26.61
CA PHE A 19 15.27 -3.96 -26.28
C PHE A 19 14.57 -3.44 -27.53
N GLY A 20 13.28 -3.15 -27.41
CA GLY A 20 12.50 -2.44 -28.42
C GLY A 20 11.47 -1.53 -27.76
N GLU A 21 11.10 -0.48 -28.46
CA GLU A 21 10.09 0.48 -27.99
C GLU A 21 8.68 -0.03 -28.24
N ILE A 22 7.76 0.34 -27.35
CA ILE A 22 6.33 0.08 -27.46
C ILE A 22 5.64 1.45 -27.53
N SER A 23 4.87 1.66 -28.58
CA SER A 23 3.98 2.82 -28.70
C SER A 23 2.54 2.33 -28.67
N LEU A 24 2.03 2.14 -27.46
CA LEU A 24 0.63 1.82 -27.19
C LEU A 24 0.02 2.94 -26.35
N PRO A 25 -1.28 3.23 -26.52
CA PRO A 25 -1.97 4.17 -25.65
C PRO A 25 -1.93 3.68 -24.20
N PRO A 26 -1.89 4.59 -23.21
CA PRO A 26 -2.00 4.21 -21.82
C PRO A 26 -3.34 3.51 -21.57
N GLU A 27 -3.30 2.40 -20.86
CA GLU A 27 -4.52 1.74 -20.38
C GLU A 27 -4.92 2.35 -19.04
N GLU A 28 -6.13 2.88 -18.97
CA GLU A 28 -6.70 3.52 -17.79
C GLU A 28 -7.96 2.78 -17.35
N MET A 29 -8.08 2.53 -16.05
CA MET A 29 -9.28 1.95 -15.45
C MET A 29 -9.91 2.99 -14.54
N HIS A 30 -11.05 3.53 -14.96
CA HIS A 30 -11.87 4.37 -14.09
C HIS A 30 -12.59 3.50 -13.07
N THR A 31 -12.38 3.76 -11.78
CA THR A 31 -12.97 3.02 -10.67
C THR A 31 -13.14 3.94 -9.46
N THR A 32 -13.82 3.45 -8.43
CA THR A 32 -13.91 4.09 -7.12
C THR A 32 -12.77 3.66 -6.21
N ALA A 33 -12.34 4.56 -5.32
CA ALA A 33 -11.30 4.29 -4.33
C ALA A 33 -11.67 4.91 -2.97
N TYR A 34 -11.33 4.19 -1.91
CA TYR A 34 -11.13 4.74 -0.57
C TYR A 34 -9.67 5.17 -0.43
N TRP A 35 -9.41 6.29 0.23
CA TRP A 35 -8.04 6.70 0.53
C TRP A 35 -7.86 7.12 1.98
N LEU A 36 -6.73 6.71 2.55
CA LEU A 36 -6.23 7.17 3.83
C LEU A 36 -5.10 8.15 3.57
N ALA A 37 -5.37 9.44 3.73
CA ALA A 37 -4.36 10.49 3.66
C ALA A 37 -3.93 10.90 5.07
N LEU A 38 -2.62 10.90 5.34
CA LEU A 38 -2.07 11.40 6.58
C LEU A 38 -2.13 12.94 6.57
N THR A 39 -2.60 13.56 7.65
CA THR A 39 -2.60 15.02 7.76
C THR A 39 -1.17 15.55 7.83
N ASN A 40 -0.97 16.84 7.48
CA ASN A 40 0.35 17.45 7.51
C ASN A 40 0.93 17.44 8.92
N ASP A 41 0.12 17.75 9.93
CA ASP A 41 0.55 17.73 11.33
C ASP A 41 1.09 16.35 11.75
N ILE A 42 0.43 15.26 11.33
CA ILE A 42 0.89 13.89 11.61
C ILE A 42 2.15 13.57 10.80
N SER A 43 2.19 14.00 9.54
CA SER A 43 3.33 13.73 8.65
C SER A 43 4.57 14.47 9.10
N GLU A 44 4.48 15.76 9.45
CA GLU A 44 5.57 16.59 9.98
C GLU A 44 6.08 16.03 11.32
N GLN A 45 5.18 15.66 12.25
CA GLN A 45 5.58 15.01 13.51
C GLN A 45 6.29 13.67 13.30
N LEU A 46 5.94 12.94 12.26
CA LEU A 46 6.58 11.67 11.91
C LEU A 46 7.88 11.88 11.11
N GLU A 47 7.99 12.94 10.31
CA GLU A 47 9.20 13.34 9.58
C GLU A 47 10.28 13.89 10.53
N ASP A 48 9.90 14.68 11.54
CA ASP A 48 10.79 15.10 12.61
C ASP A 48 11.35 13.87 13.35
N ARG A 49 10.48 12.88 13.60
CA ARG A 49 10.90 11.56 14.13
C ARG A 49 11.70 10.74 13.14
N GLU A 50 11.60 10.93 11.83
CA GLU A 50 12.46 10.26 10.85
C GLU A 50 13.90 10.78 10.95
N SER A 51 14.05 12.09 11.17
CA SER A 51 15.36 12.75 11.31
C SER A 51 16.03 12.44 12.65
N GLU A 52 15.26 12.28 13.72
CA GLU A 52 15.80 11.98 15.07
C GLU A 52 15.84 10.48 15.42
N SER A 53 15.00 9.64 14.80
CA SER A 53 14.87 8.21 15.17
C SER A 53 15.43 7.25 14.11
N THR A 54 16.25 6.32 14.57
CA THR A 54 16.70 5.19 13.75
C THR A 54 15.55 4.22 13.38
N PHE A 55 14.32 4.42 13.86
CA PHE A 55 13.26 3.40 13.83
C PHE A 55 12.06 3.72 12.94
N PHE A 56 11.93 4.92 12.39
CA PHE A 56 10.83 5.26 11.46
C PHE A 56 11.32 5.34 10.00
N ASN A 57 10.44 4.95 9.07
CA ASN A 57 10.53 5.27 7.65
C ASN A 57 9.12 5.28 7.02
N LEU A 58 8.73 6.44 6.48
CA LEU A 58 7.39 6.67 5.99
C LEU A 58 7.02 5.76 4.81
N ALA A 59 7.89 5.62 3.81
CA ALA A 59 7.63 4.79 2.64
C ALA A 59 7.43 3.31 3.00
N GLN A 60 8.30 2.79 3.88
CA GLN A 60 8.19 1.42 4.39
C GLN A 60 6.91 1.22 5.20
N GLY A 61 6.55 2.19 6.05
CA GLY A 61 5.32 2.14 6.85
C GLY A 61 4.04 2.16 6.00
N LEU A 62 3.99 2.99 4.96
CA LEU A 62 2.84 3.05 4.06
C LEU A 62 2.68 1.75 3.25
N LEU A 63 3.77 1.20 2.73
CA LEU A 63 3.76 -0.08 2.02
C LEU A 63 3.35 -1.23 2.95
N ALA A 64 3.93 -1.28 4.15
CA ALA A 64 3.56 -2.23 5.20
C ALA A 64 2.07 -2.18 5.52
N LEU A 65 1.53 -0.98 5.73
CA LEU A 65 0.12 -0.78 6.05
C LEU A 65 -0.79 -1.14 4.87
N SER A 66 -0.37 -0.84 3.64
CA SER A 66 -1.07 -1.24 2.41
C SER A 66 -1.25 -2.76 2.33
N ASN A 67 -0.17 -3.51 2.61
CA ASN A 67 -0.20 -4.99 2.64
C ASN A 67 -1.14 -5.52 3.73
N VAL A 68 -1.17 -4.88 4.90
CA VAL A 68 -2.07 -5.28 5.98
C VAL A 68 -3.52 -5.01 5.60
N LEU A 69 -3.81 -3.83 5.05
CA LEU A 69 -5.17 -3.43 4.70
C LEU A 69 -5.76 -4.32 3.61
N ILE A 70 -4.97 -4.73 2.60
CA ILE A 70 -5.46 -5.64 1.56
C ILE A 70 -5.82 -7.05 2.10
N ASN A 71 -5.22 -7.44 3.23
CA ASN A 71 -5.54 -8.69 3.91
C ASN A 71 -6.78 -8.56 4.82
N VAL A 72 -6.98 -7.39 5.43
CA VAL A 72 -8.08 -7.14 6.38
C VAL A 72 -9.38 -6.80 5.65
N VAL A 73 -9.33 -5.95 4.61
CA VAL A 73 -10.53 -5.45 3.90
C VAL A 73 -11.47 -6.57 3.43
N PRO A 74 -11.00 -7.66 2.81
CA PRO A 74 -11.87 -8.74 2.35
C PRO A 74 -12.73 -9.35 3.45
N LEU A 75 -12.25 -9.38 4.69
CA LEU A 75 -12.97 -9.93 5.85
C LEU A 75 -14.14 -9.06 6.31
N TYR A 76 -14.08 -7.76 6.06
CA TYR A 76 -15.08 -6.78 6.50
C TYR A 76 -16.08 -6.43 5.41
N VAL A 77 -15.61 -6.39 4.16
CA VAL A 77 -16.43 -6.03 3.01
C VAL A 77 -16.99 -7.27 2.29
N MET A 78 -16.55 -8.48 2.71
CA MET A 78 -17.01 -9.77 2.17
C MET A 78 -16.76 -9.91 0.66
N CYS A 79 -15.59 -9.44 0.20
CA CYS A 79 -15.13 -9.57 -1.19
C CYS A 79 -14.00 -10.61 -1.33
N ASP A 80 -13.65 -10.99 -2.55
CA ASP A 80 -12.43 -11.77 -2.78
C ASP A 80 -11.19 -10.86 -2.60
N PRO A 81 -10.05 -11.38 -2.12
CA PRO A 81 -8.80 -10.60 -2.05
C PRO A 81 -8.35 -10.00 -3.39
N GLN A 82 -8.75 -10.56 -4.53
CA GLN A 82 -8.41 -10.02 -5.86
C GLN A 82 -9.32 -8.87 -6.32
N ASP A 83 -10.46 -8.69 -5.66
CA ASP A 83 -11.45 -7.66 -6.00
C ASP A 83 -11.02 -6.26 -5.52
N VAL A 84 -10.02 -6.20 -4.65
CA VAL A 84 -9.50 -4.95 -4.08
C VAL A 84 -7.99 -4.88 -4.27
N ARG A 85 -7.49 -3.70 -4.61
CA ARG A 85 -6.05 -3.42 -4.74
C ARG A 85 -5.69 -2.20 -3.95
N ALA A 86 -4.44 -2.13 -3.51
CA ALA A 86 -3.92 -1.00 -2.76
C ALA A 86 -2.63 -0.45 -3.38
N VAL A 87 -2.48 0.87 -3.36
CA VAL A 87 -1.29 1.61 -3.79
C VAL A 87 -0.95 2.64 -2.73
N SER A 88 0.31 2.66 -2.30
CA SER A 88 0.85 3.64 -1.37
C SER A 88 1.69 4.68 -2.10
N GLU A 89 1.43 5.95 -1.84
CA GLU A 89 2.21 7.08 -2.36
C GLU A 89 2.73 7.94 -1.21
N VAL A 90 4.04 8.13 -1.13
CA VAL A 90 4.69 9.01 -0.14
C VAL A 90 4.23 10.46 -0.31
N ARG A 91 3.98 10.87 -1.55
CA ARG A 91 3.39 12.17 -1.87
C ARG A 91 2.42 12.00 -3.02
N SER A 92 1.14 11.94 -2.70
CA SER A 92 0.10 11.77 -3.69
C SER A 92 -0.09 13.04 -4.52
N PRO A 93 -0.32 12.94 -5.85
CA PRO A 93 -0.54 14.10 -6.70
C PRO A 93 -1.88 14.79 -6.40
N PHE A 94 -2.85 14.08 -5.83
CA PHE A 94 -4.20 14.60 -5.56
C PHE A 94 -4.29 15.31 -4.22
N THR A 95 -3.67 14.73 -3.19
CA THR A 95 -3.74 15.21 -1.80
C THR A 95 -2.50 16.01 -1.41
N SER A 96 -1.41 15.91 -2.18
CA SER A 96 -0.07 16.40 -1.83
C SER A 96 0.46 15.85 -0.50
N LYS A 97 -0.09 14.72 -0.04
CA LYS A 97 0.16 14.12 1.27
C LYS A 97 0.53 12.64 1.13
N PRO A 98 1.17 12.03 2.14
CA PRO A 98 1.34 10.59 2.19
C PRO A 98 -0.02 9.90 2.22
N THR A 99 -0.31 9.07 1.23
CA THR A 99 -1.66 8.53 1.00
C THR A 99 -1.62 7.07 0.59
N ILE A 100 -2.51 6.27 1.17
CA ILE A 100 -2.80 4.90 0.73
C ILE A 100 -4.14 4.92 0.03
N TYR A 101 -4.17 4.51 -1.24
CA TYR A 101 -5.37 4.30 -2.02
C TYR A 101 -5.73 2.82 -2.00
N ILE A 102 -6.98 2.52 -1.73
CA ILE A 102 -7.56 1.18 -1.84
C ILE A 102 -8.74 1.28 -2.79
N TYR A 103 -8.69 0.58 -3.91
CA TYR A 103 -9.66 0.72 -4.99
C TYR A 103 -10.26 -0.61 -5.40
N ASP A 104 -11.48 -0.52 -5.94
CA ASP A 104 -12.21 -1.65 -6.48
C ASP A 104 -11.53 -2.05 -7.80
N ASN A 105 -11.09 -3.30 -7.91
CA ASN A 105 -10.44 -3.85 -9.10
C ASN A 105 -11.45 -4.21 -10.20
N TYR A 106 -12.43 -3.33 -10.42
CA TYR A 106 -13.49 -3.43 -11.41
C TYR A 106 -13.75 -2.07 -12.06
N PRO A 107 -13.94 -2.02 -13.39
CA PRO A 107 -14.32 -0.78 -14.06
C PRO A 107 -15.64 -0.21 -13.51
N GLY A 108 -15.65 1.08 -13.20
CA GLY A 108 -16.79 1.81 -12.65
C GLY A 108 -16.94 1.70 -11.12
N GLY A 109 -16.22 0.78 -10.47
CA GLY A 109 -16.41 0.48 -9.05
C GLY A 109 -17.70 -0.32 -8.78
N VAL A 110 -17.69 -1.08 -7.70
CA VAL A 110 -18.84 -1.92 -7.27
C VAL A 110 -19.31 -1.59 -5.86
N GLY A 111 -18.65 -0.64 -5.19
CA GLY A 111 -19.07 -0.08 -3.90
C GLY A 111 -18.24 -0.54 -2.71
N PHE A 112 -17.14 -1.28 -2.91
CA PHE A 112 -16.28 -1.69 -1.79
C PHE A 112 -15.63 -0.48 -1.14
N SER A 113 -15.20 0.48 -1.94
CA SER A 113 -14.64 1.76 -1.49
C SER A 113 -15.57 2.54 -0.57
N GLU A 114 -16.86 2.61 -0.89
CA GLU A 114 -17.86 3.27 -0.02
C GLU A 114 -18.00 2.53 1.31
N LYS A 115 -18.06 1.19 1.25
CA LYS A 115 -18.16 0.38 2.45
C LYS A 115 -16.93 0.48 3.34
N MET A 116 -15.73 0.53 2.75
CA MET A 116 -14.48 0.77 3.46
C MET A 116 -14.49 2.12 4.17
N PHE A 117 -15.05 3.16 3.55
CA PHE A 117 -15.15 4.48 4.19
C PHE A 117 -16.07 4.46 5.43
N GLU A 118 -17.20 3.75 5.36
CA GLU A 118 -18.09 3.52 6.50
C GLU A 118 -17.37 2.76 7.62
N LEU A 119 -16.64 1.70 7.26
CA LEU A 119 -15.95 0.79 8.17
C LEU A 119 -14.50 1.20 8.46
N ARG A 120 -14.10 2.44 8.15
CA ARG A 120 -12.69 2.87 8.22
C ARG A 120 -12.05 2.62 9.58
N ARG A 121 -12.77 2.89 10.67
CA ARG A 121 -12.23 2.76 12.03
C ARG A 121 -12.08 1.28 12.43
N PRO A 122 -13.11 0.42 12.28
CA PRO A 122 -12.94 -1.03 12.42
C PRO A 122 -11.80 -1.63 11.59
N LEU A 123 -11.64 -1.20 10.33
CA LEU A 123 -10.58 -1.68 9.46
C LEU A 123 -9.18 -1.34 9.99
N LEU A 124 -8.97 -0.10 10.42
CA LEU A 124 -7.68 0.32 11.00
C LEU A 124 -7.38 -0.37 12.34
N GLN A 125 -8.40 -0.62 13.15
CA GLN A 125 -8.25 -1.39 14.40
C GLN A 125 -7.85 -2.84 14.10
N ALA A 126 -8.53 -3.50 13.16
CA ALA A 126 -8.20 -4.86 12.75
C ALA A 126 -6.82 -4.97 12.11
N ALA A 127 -6.40 -3.96 11.34
CA ALA A 127 -5.04 -3.84 10.84
C ALA A 127 -4.01 -3.79 11.98
N GLN A 128 -4.26 -2.98 13.00
CA GLN A 128 -3.40 -2.89 14.19
C GLN A 128 -3.35 -4.24 14.94
N GLU A 129 -4.50 -4.88 15.15
CA GLU A 129 -4.60 -6.20 15.79
C GLU A 129 -3.82 -7.27 15.01
N LEU A 130 -3.91 -7.29 13.68
CA LEU A 130 -3.17 -8.24 12.85
C LEU A 130 -1.66 -8.07 13.01
N ILE A 131 -1.15 -6.83 13.01
CA ILE A 131 0.28 -6.57 13.15
C ILE A 131 0.78 -6.95 14.55
N LEU A 132 0.02 -6.60 15.59
CA LEU A 132 0.37 -6.89 16.99
C LEU A 132 0.26 -8.37 17.34
N GLY A 133 -0.73 -9.07 16.77
CA GLY A 133 -0.94 -10.52 16.97
C GLY A 133 0.06 -11.38 16.18
N CYS A 134 0.74 -10.83 15.18
CA CYS A 134 1.71 -11.56 14.38
C CYS A 134 3.06 -11.68 15.10
N GLY A 135 3.51 -12.92 15.36
CA GLY A 135 4.78 -13.24 16.02
C GLY A 135 6.05 -13.02 15.19
N CYS A 136 5.98 -12.35 14.03
CA CYS A 136 7.18 -11.99 13.26
C CYS A 136 7.95 -10.84 13.93
N GLU A 137 9.27 -10.81 13.80
CA GLU A 137 10.07 -9.70 14.34
C GLU A 137 9.94 -8.43 13.48
N LYS A 138 10.22 -8.55 12.17
CA LYS A 138 10.37 -7.40 11.25
C LYS A 138 9.36 -7.36 10.10
N GLY A 139 8.58 -8.43 9.92
CA GLY A 139 7.58 -8.57 8.86
C GLY A 139 7.53 -9.96 8.26
N CYS A 140 6.36 -10.37 7.77
CA CYS A 140 6.17 -11.59 7.00
C CYS A 140 5.00 -11.43 6.00
N PRO A 141 4.86 -12.31 4.99
CA PRO A 141 3.78 -12.25 4.01
C PRO A 141 2.36 -12.22 4.61
N SER A 142 2.18 -12.74 5.82
CA SER A 142 0.86 -12.81 6.48
C SER A 142 0.45 -11.54 7.22
N CYS A 143 1.35 -10.55 7.37
CA CYS A 143 1.04 -9.28 8.02
C CYS A 143 1.45 -8.08 7.16
N VAL A 144 2.58 -7.45 7.47
CA VAL A 144 3.09 -6.25 6.78
C VAL A 144 3.81 -6.55 5.48
N GLY A 145 4.15 -7.82 5.20
CA GLY A 145 4.92 -8.25 4.05
C GLY A 145 6.38 -8.63 4.39
N PRO A 146 7.11 -9.24 3.44
CA PRO A 146 8.51 -9.63 3.61
C PRO A 146 9.43 -8.42 3.81
N ILE A 147 10.52 -8.63 4.56
CA ILE A 147 11.53 -7.60 4.84
C ILE A 147 12.16 -7.06 3.55
N ASP A 148 12.38 -7.92 2.55
CA ASP A 148 13.03 -7.52 1.29
C ASP A 148 12.16 -6.59 0.43
N GLU A 149 10.85 -6.62 0.61
CA GLU A 149 9.90 -5.77 -0.11
C GLU A 149 9.59 -4.50 0.67
N VAL A 150 9.36 -4.65 1.96
CA VAL A 150 8.80 -3.61 2.83
C VAL A 150 9.87 -2.85 3.59
N GLY A 151 11.05 -3.45 3.74
CA GLY A 151 12.16 -2.91 4.52
C GLY A 151 12.11 -3.27 6.01
N ILE A 152 13.24 -3.08 6.68
CA ILE A 152 13.48 -3.49 8.07
C ILE A 152 12.56 -2.79 9.07
N LYS A 153 12.11 -1.57 8.77
CA LYS A 153 11.32 -0.73 9.67
C LYS A 153 9.83 -0.70 9.32
N GLY A 154 9.41 -1.51 8.36
CA GLY A 154 8.04 -1.50 7.85
C GLY A 154 7.00 -1.74 8.94
N LYS A 155 7.26 -2.74 9.80
CA LYS A 155 6.36 -3.13 10.88
C LYS A 155 6.18 -2.02 11.92
N GLU A 156 7.27 -1.46 12.42
CA GLU A 156 7.25 -0.40 13.42
C GLU A 156 6.64 0.89 12.87
N SER A 157 6.98 1.25 11.63
CA SER A 157 6.48 2.45 10.98
C SER A 157 4.97 2.35 10.70
N ALA A 158 4.47 1.18 10.28
CA ALA A 158 3.03 0.96 10.12
C ALA A 158 2.26 1.07 11.44
N LEU A 159 2.80 0.55 12.54
CA LEU A 159 2.17 0.69 13.86
C LEU A 159 2.11 2.13 14.34
N LEU A 160 3.15 2.94 14.06
CA LEU A 160 3.15 4.36 14.37
C LEU A 160 2.08 5.10 13.56
N ILE A 161 2.02 4.88 12.25
CA ILE A 161 0.99 5.46 11.38
C ILE A 161 -0.41 5.09 11.87
N LEU A 162 -0.64 3.82 12.23
CA LEU A 162 -1.94 3.36 12.74
C LEU A 162 -2.33 3.99 14.08
N ARG A 163 -1.37 4.20 14.99
CA ARG A 163 -1.65 4.84 16.28
C ARG A 163 -2.12 6.28 16.09
N GLU A 164 -1.44 7.05 15.24
CA GLU A 164 -1.81 8.43 14.93
C GLU A 164 -3.10 8.52 14.10
N ALA A 165 -3.39 7.53 13.23
CA ALA A 165 -4.63 7.50 12.47
C ALA A 165 -5.86 7.14 13.32
N LEU A 166 -5.68 6.50 14.48
CA LEU A 166 -6.75 6.04 15.37
C LEU A 166 -7.00 6.98 16.57
N SER A 167 -6.03 7.84 16.90
CA SER A 167 -6.15 8.89 17.92
C SER A 167 -7.19 9.93 17.54
#